data_AF-A0A9J7H5B3-F1
#
_entry.id   AF-A0A9J7H5B3-F1
#
_cell.length_a   1.000
_cell.length_b   1.000
_cell.length_c   1.000
_cell.angle_alpha   90.00
_cell.angle_beta   90.00
_cell.angle_gamma   90.00
#
_symmetry.space_group_name_H-M   'P 1'
#
loop_
_entity.id
_entity.type
_entity.pdbx_description
1 polymer ?
#
loop_
_entity_poly.entity_id
_entity_poly.type
_entity_poly.pdbx_seq_one_letter_code
_entity_poly.pdbx_strand_id
1 'polypeptide(L)'
;MLSALFSLKSIIGIGVGAGAYILCRFALNHPELVEGLVLINIDPCAKGWIDWAASKLSGLTTNIVDIILAHHFGQEELRTNVELIQNYRLRIAQDINQGNLELFLRSYDRRRDLKIKRPKPGQNDNKLKTLKCSTLLVVGDNSPAVEAVVECNSRLDPTNTTLLKMADCGGLPQVVQPGKLAEAFKYFLQGMGYIPSASMTRLARSRIHLAPSNIGSEKIYFSQPVTTDESDGAQEAREAPTLLNTQQTMEVSC
;
A
#
# COMPACT_ATOMS: atom_id res chain seq x y z
N MET A 1 -2.92 27.18 4.06
CA MET A 1 -2.08 27.65 2.92
C MET A 1 -2.63 27.15 1.58
N LEU A 2 -2.92 25.83 1.41
CA LEU A 2 -3.57 25.30 0.20
C LEU A 2 -5.01 25.81 -0.04
N SER A 3 -5.83 25.89 1.01
CA SER A 3 -7.22 26.38 0.92
C SER A 3 -7.33 27.86 0.53
N ALA A 4 -6.33 28.68 0.88
CA ALA A 4 -6.34 30.12 0.66
C ALA A 4 -5.91 30.53 -0.77
N LEU A 5 -5.04 29.74 -1.41
CA LEU A 5 -4.51 30.06 -2.75
C LEU A 5 -5.34 29.44 -3.89
N PHE A 6 -5.89 28.23 -3.66
CA PHE A 6 -6.58 27.44 -4.69
C PHE A 6 -8.05 27.15 -4.38
N SER A 7 -8.59 27.70 -3.29
CA SER A 7 -9.97 27.44 -2.83
C SER A 7 -10.31 25.95 -2.64
N LEU A 8 -9.31 25.12 -2.34
CA LEU A 8 -9.48 23.70 -2.03
C LEU A 8 -10.03 23.53 -0.61
N LYS A 9 -11.13 22.78 -0.47
CA LYS A 9 -11.74 22.47 0.83
C LYS A 9 -10.95 21.41 1.59
N SER A 10 -10.47 20.40 0.87
CA SER A 10 -9.84 19.20 1.41
C SER A 10 -9.05 18.47 0.32
N ILE A 11 -8.18 17.54 0.72
CA ILE A 11 -7.38 16.72 -0.20
C ILE A 11 -7.44 15.23 0.16
N ILE A 12 -7.22 14.41 -0.86
CA ILE A 12 -6.73 13.03 -0.72
C ILE A 12 -5.26 13.06 -1.16
N GLY A 13 -4.35 12.93 -0.20
CA GLY A 13 -2.91 13.08 -0.44
C GLY A 13 -2.25 11.75 -0.82
N ILE A 14 -1.38 11.77 -1.83
CA ILE A 14 -0.52 10.62 -2.18
C ILE A 14 0.93 11.06 -2.05
N GLY A 15 1.70 10.34 -1.23
CA GLY A 15 3.10 10.68 -0.98
C GLY A 15 4.00 9.45 -0.99
N VAL A 16 5.25 9.64 -1.41
CA VAL A 16 6.31 8.62 -1.40
C VAL A 16 7.44 9.08 -0.48
N GLY A 17 7.88 8.23 0.46
CA GLY A 17 9.02 8.50 1.35
C GLY A 17 8.89 9.84 2.09
N ALA A 18 9.78 10.78 1.76
CA ALA A 18 9.74 12.14 2.28
C ALA A 18 8.39 12.85 2.05
N GLY A 19 7.78 12.67 0.88
CA GLY A 19 6.45 13.22 0.58
C GLY A 19 5.35 12.60 1.45
N ALA A 20 5.43 11.30 1.73
CA ALA A 20 4.49 10.63 2.65
C ALA A 20 4.60 11.18 4.07
N TYR A 21 5.83 11.39 4.55
CA TYR A 21 6.09 12.00 5.85
C TYR A 21 5.55 13.44 5.94
N ILE A 22 5.77 14.26 4.91
CA ILE A 22 5.28 15.65 4.84
C ILE A 22 3.76 15.68 4.88
N LEU A 23 3.09 14.84 4.08
CA LEU A 23 1.63 14.76 4.06
C LEU A 23 1.07 14.25 5.40
N CYS A 24 1.71 13.27 6.03
CA CYS A 24 1.32 12.81 7.36
C CYS A 24 1.47 13.92 8.41
N ARG A 25 2.57 14.67 8.38
CA ARG A 25 2.77 15.85 9.23
C ARG A 25 1.68 16.90 9.00
N PHE A 26 1.32 17.14 7.73
CA PHE A 26 0.26 18.09 7.36
C PHE A 26 -1.10 17.64 7.91
N ALA A 27 -1.48 16.37 7.72
CA ALA A 27 -2.74 15.82 8.23
C ALA A 27 -2.83 15.82 9.77
N LEU A 28 -1.71 15.66 10.47
CA LEU A 28 -1.67 15.79 11.93
C LEU A 28 -1.87 17.23 12.41
N ASN A 29 -1.50 18.23 11.60
CA ASN A 29 -1.63 19.64 11.94
C ASN A 29 -2.96 20.25 11.47
N HIS A 30 -3.50 19.75 10.36
CA HIS A 30 -4.70 20.24 9.69
C HIS A 30 -5.61 19.06 9.28
N PRO A 31 -6.14 18.28 10.25
CA PRO A 31 -6.96 17.12 9.97
C PRO A 31 -8.22 17.45 9.17
N GLU A 32 -8.75 18.67 9.31
CA GLU A 32 -9.92 19.18 8.57
C GLU A 32 -9.69 19.33 7.07
N LEU A 33 -8.43 19.42 6.64
CA LEU A 33 -8.06 19.59 5.23
C LEU A 33 -7.70 18.27 4.55
N VAL A 34 -7.71 17.14 5.27
CA VAL A 34 -7.26 15.84 4.74
C VAL A 34 -8.32 14.78 4.98
N GLU A 35 -8.88 14.27 3.88
CA GLU A 35 -9.89 13.21 3.94
C GLU A 35 -9.27 11.81 3.88
N GLY A 36 -8.15 11.68 3.16
CA GLY A 36 -7.46 10.41 2.99
C GLY A 36 -5.99 10.57 2.64
N LEU A 37 -5.19 9.56 2.98
CA LEU A 37 -3.77 9.50 2.67
C LEU A 37 -3.37 8.15 2.07
N VAL A 38 -2.60 8.18 0.98
CA VAL A 38 -1.86 7.04 0.46
C VAL A 38 -0.37 7.28 0.70
N LEU A 39 0.21 6.49 1.60
CA LEU A 39 1.56 6.71 2.12
C LEU A 39 2.47 5.55 1.67
N ILE A 40 3.21 5.79 0.58
CA ILE A 40 4.12 4.82 -0.02
C ILE A 40 5.49 4.97 0.66
N ASN A 41 6.05 3.87 1.17
CA ASN A 41 7.38 3.84 1.81
C ASN A 41 7.57 4.88 2.92
N ILE A 42 6.54 5.16 3.72
CA ILE A 42 6.66 6.11 4.83
C ILE A 42 7.58 5.58 5.93
N ASP A 43 8.47 6.44 6.43
CA ASP A 43 9.19 6.22 7.68
C ASP A 43 8.81 7.32 8.70
N PRO A 44 8.03 6.99 9.76
CA PRO A 44 7.59 7.95 10.75
C PRO A 44 8.67 8.31 11.80
N CYS A 45 9.80 7.59 11.80
CA CYS A 45 10.81 7.64 12.85
C CYS A 45 11.91 8.68 12.57
N ALA A 46 12.61 9.10 13.62
CA ALA A 46 13.70 10.09 13.54
C ALA A 46 15.06 9.51 13.13
N LYS A 47 15.10 8.28 12.62
CA LYS A 47 16.37 7.60 12.34
C LYS A 47 17.02 8.25 11.12
N GLY A 48 18.21 8.82 11.33
CA GLY A 48 19.09 9.22 10.23
C GLY A 48 19.37 7.99 9.37
N TRP A 49 19.12 8.10 8.08
CA TRP A 49 19.20 6.98 7.14
C TRP A 49 20.41 7.10 6.21
N ILE A 50 21.00 8.30 6.11
CA ILE A 50 22.15 8.54 5.23
C ILE A 50 23.34 7.68 5.66
N ASP A 51 23.67 7.62 6.95
CA ASP A 51 24.80 6.80 7.44
C ASP A 51 24.55 5.30 7.18
N TRP A 52 23.30 4.86 7.32
CA TRP A 52 22.89 3.50 6.96
C TRP A 52 23.04 3.25 5.46
N ALA A 53 22.57 4.15 4.60
CA ALA A 53 22.70 4.03 3.15
C ALA A 53 24.15 4.02 2.71
N ALA A 54 24.98 4.91 3.25
CA ALA A 54 26.42 4.98 2.99
C ALA A 54 27.12 3.68 3.41
N SER A 55 26.77 3.10 4.56
CA SER A 55 27.32 1.81 5.01
C SER A 55 26.97 0.64 4.08
N LYS A 56 25.83 0.72 3.39
CA LYS A 56 25.34 -0.31 2.45
C LYS A 56 25.96 -0.18 1.05
N LEU A 57 26.66 0.91 0.78
CA LEU A 57 27.26 1.25 -0.51
C LEU A 57 28.78 1.03 -0.54
N SER A 58 29.36 0.27 0.40
CA SER A 58 30.81 0.05 0.51
C SER A 58 31.45 -0.35 -0.84
N GLY A 59 32.04 0.63 -1.52
CA GLY A 59 32.67 0.48 -2.84
C GLY A 59 32.20 1.43 -3.95
N LEU A 60 31.04 2.09 -3.81
CA LEU A 60 30.63 3.19 -4.69
C LEU A 60 30.96 4.54 -4.04
N THR A 61 31.40 5.50 -4.86
CA THR A 61 31.68 6.87 -4.43
C THR A 61 30.53 7.43 -3.57
N THR A 62 30.83 8.26 -2.57
CA THR A 62 29.86 8.97 -1.70
C THR A 62 29.04 10.02 -2.47
N ASN A 63 28.50 9.65 -3.62
CA ASN A 63 27.70 10.49 -4.48
C ASN A 63 26.27 10.52 -3.95
N ILE A 64 25.69 11.71 -3.89
CA ILE A 64 24.30 11.92 -3.47
C ILE A 64 23.31 11.07 -4.26
N VAL A 65 23.58 10.85 -5.54
CA VAL A 65 22.74 10.02 -6.42
C VAL A 65 22.70 8.57 -5.90
N ASP A 66 23.84 8.00 -5.52
CA ASP A 66 23.94 6.64 -5.00
C ASP A 66 23.24 6.49 -3.66
N ILE A 67 23.39 7.48 -2.77
CA ILE A 67 22.67 7.53 -1.49
C ILE A 67 21.16 7.52 -1.72
N ILE A 68 20.66 8.32 -2.67
CA ILE A 68 19.23 8.36 -3.00
C ILE A 68 18.76 7.04 -3.63
N LEU A 69 19.57 6.41 -4.48
CA LEU A 69 19.23 5.09 -5.04
C LEU A 69 19.11 4.03 -3.93
N ALA A 70 20.06 3.99 -2.99
CA ALA A 70 20.01 3.07 -1.84
C ALA A 70 18.83 3.35 -0.88
N HIS A 71 18.29 4.57 -0.88
CA HIS A 71 17.07 4.89 -0.17
C HIS A 71 15.82 4.28 -0.80
N HIS A 72 15.76 4.31 -2.13
CA HIS A 72 14.58 3.85 -2.86
C HIS A 72 14.61 2.34 -3.02
N PHE A 73 15.73 1.76 -3.43
CA PHE A 73 15.78 0.39 -3.95
C PHE A 73 16.46 -0.60 -2.99
N GLY A 74 15.98 -1.84 -3.02
CA GLY A 74 16.62 -2.96 -2.32
C GLY A 74 17.97 -3.31 -2.96
N GLN A 75 18.86 -3.97 -2.22
CA GLN A 75 20.20 -4.33 -2.71
C GLN A 75 20.15 -5.27 -3.92
N GLU A 76 19.25 -6.24 -3.92
CA GLU A 76 19.07 -7.14 -5.05
C GLU A 76 18.44 -6.41 -6.25
N GLU A 77 17.51 -5.48 -6.03
CA GLU A 77 16.90 -4.66 -7.08
C GLU A 77 17.93 -3.74 -7.76
N LEU A 78 18.86 -3.17 -6.98
CA LEU A 78 19.97 -2.36 -7.49
C LEU A 78 20.90 -3.15 -8.44
N ARG A 79 21.00 -4.47 -8.26
CA ARG A 79 21.86 -5.36 -9.08
C ARG A 79 21.14 -5.92 -10.29
N THR A 80 19.85 -6.22 -10.15
CA THR A 80 19.09 -7.02 -11.13
C THR A 80 18.30 -6.17 -12.12
N ASN A 81 17.78 -5.01 -11.71
CA ASN A 81 16.89 -4.19 -12.53
C ASN A 81 17.65 -3.04 -13.22
N VAL A 82 18.64 -3.40 -14.03
CA VAL A 82 19.65 -2.46 -14.54
C VAL A 82 19.03 -1.27 -15.31
N GLU A 83 18.03 -1.50 -16.15
CA GLU A 83 17.41 -0.44 -16.95
C GLU A 83 16.63 0.56 -16.10
N LEU A 84 15.80 0.10 -15.16
CA LEU A 84 15.06 0.98 -14.25
C LEU A 84 16.03 1.82 -13.42
N ILE A 85 17.04 1.18 -12.84
CA ILE A 85 18.03 1.84 -11.98
C ILE A 85 18.86 2.85 -12.77
N GLN A 86 19.29 2.53 -13.99
CA GLN A 86 20.03 3.46 -14.85
C GLN A 86 19.18 4.67 -15.24
N ASN A 87 17.93 4.45 -15.65
CA ASN A 87 17.00 5.54 -15.95
C ASN A 87 16.77 6.44 -14.72
N TYR A 88 16.55 5.84 -13.55
CA TYR A 88 16.33 6.60 -12.32
C TYR A 88 17.59 7.38 -11.90
N ARG A 89 18.77 6.77 -12.04
CA ARG A 89 20.07 7.40 -11.80
C ARG A 89 20.25 8.65 -12.67
N LEU A 90 20.00 8.53 -13.97
CA LEU A 90 20.11 9.64 -14.92
C LEU A 90 19.15 10.77 -14.57
N ARG A 91 17.89 10.44 -14.25
CA ARG A 91 16.89 11.44 -13.85
C ARG A 91 17.29 12.19 -12.58
N ILE A 92 17.78 11.49 -11.55
CA ILE A 92 18.25 12.15 -10.33
C ILE A 92 19.44 13.07 -10.64
N ALA A 93 20.36 12.65 -11.50
CA ALA A 93 21.57 13.40 -11.83
C ALA A 93 21.31 14.62 -12.75
N GLN A 94 20.33 14.54 -13.65
CA GLN A 94 20.13 15.50 -14.74
C GLN A 94 18.85 16.33 -14.61
N ASP A 95 17.75 15.76 -14.12
CA ASP A 95 16.45 16.45 -14.07
C ASP A 95 16.30 17.35 -12.83
N ILE A 96 17.14 17.13 -11.82
CA ILE A 96 17.03 17.79 -10.51
C ILE A 96 18.26 18.67 -10.25
N ASN A 97 18.02 19.89 -9.75
CA ASN A 97 19.10 20.75 -9.28
C ASN A 97 19.81 20.10 -8.07
N GLN A 98 21.09 19.77 -8.24
CA GLN A 98 21.86 19.00 -7.24
C GLN A 98 22.05 19.73 -5.90
N GLY A 99 22.23 21.05 -5.93
CA GLY A 99 22.36 21.85 -4.70
C GLY A 99 21.07 21.85 -3.87
N ASN A 100 19.92 22.02 -4.52
CA ASN A 100 18.62 21.95 -3.86
C ASN A 100 18.28 20.53 -3.41
N LEU A 101 18.67 19.52 -4.19
CA LEU A 101 18.50 18.11 -3.85
C LEU A 101 19.24 17.76 -2.56
N GLU A 102 20.47 18.24 -2.40
CA GLU A 102 21.24 18.05 -1.17
C GLU A 102 20.57 18.69 0.04
N LEU A 103 20.04 19.91 -0.10
CA LEU A 103 19.29 20.57 0.96
C LEU A 103 18.03 19.78 1.34
N PHE A 104 17.29 19.28 0.35
CA PHE A 104 16.11 18.45 0.58
C PHE A 104 16.45 17.12 1.27
N LEU A 105 17.51 16.45 0.80
CA LEU A 105 18.03 15.22 1.38
C LEU A 105 18.40 15.40 2.86
N ARG A 106 19.18 16.44 3.19
CA ARG A 106 19.58 16.77 4.57
C ARG A 106 18.37 17.11 5.45
N SER A 107 17.36 17.76 4.88
CA SER A 107 16.12 18.06 5.60
C SER A 107 15.36 16.77 5.97
N TYR A 108 15.27 15.83 5.04
CA TYR A 108 14.61 14.55 5.28
C TYR A 108 15.40 13.64 6.23
N ASP A 109 16.72 13.65 6.17
CA ASP A 109 17.56 12.88 7.10
C ASP A 109 17.42 13.37 8.55
N ARG A 110 17.27 14.69 8.75
CA ARG A 110 17.07 15.33 10.07
C ARG A 110 15.61 15.35 10.54
N ARG A 111 14.72 14.60 9.89
CA ARG A 111 13.29 14.56 10.24
C ARG A 111 13.10 14.08 11.67
N ARG A 112 12.11 14.63 12.39
CA ARG A 112 11.77 14.22 13.76
C ARG A 112 10.71 13.14 13.78
N ASP A 113 10.65 12.34 14.83
CA ASP A 113 9.60 11.33 14.98
C ASP A 113 8.20 11.97 14.86
N LEU A 114 7.27 11.33 14.15
CA LEU A 114 5.91 11.85 13.97
C LEU A 114 5.13 11.91 15.29
N LYS A 115 5.55 11.11 16.27
CA LYS A 115 4.96 10.89 17.59
C LYS A 115 3.52 10.39 17.51
N ILE A 116 3.20 9.66 16.44
CA ILE A 116 1.92 8.97 16.28
C ILE A 116 1.86 7.78 17.24
N LYS A 117 0.69 7.55 17.83
CA LYS A 117 0.41 6.46 18.76
C LYS A 117 -0.95 5.88 18.46
N ARG A 118 -1.05 4.55 18.53
CA ARG A 118 -2.30 3.83 18.31
C ARG A 118 -3.26 4.11 19.46
N PRO A 119 -4.53 4.48 19.19
CA PRO A 119 -5.53 4.64 20.23
C PRO A 119 -5.83 3.29 20.89
N LYS A 120 -5.99 3.33 22.23
CA LYS A 120 -6.43 2.17 22.99
C LYS A 120 -7.96 2.15 23.04
N PRO A 121 -8.60 0.97 22.98
CA PRO A 121 -10.05 0.86 23.16
C PRO A 121 -10.50 1.57 24.44
N GLY A 122 -11.51 2.44 24.33
CA GLY A 122 -12.06 3.20 25.47
C GLY A 122 -11.25 4.44 25.91
N GLN A 123 -10.16 4.78 25.22
CA GLN A 123 -9.41 6.01 25.47
C GLN A 123 -9.97 7.18 24.62
N ASN A 124 -10.08 8.37 25.22
CA ASN A 124 -10.53 9.56 24.47
C ASN A 124 -9.48 9.99 23.43
N ASP A 125 -9.84 9.83 22.16
CA ASP A 125 -9.00 10.08 20.99
C ASP A 125 -8.64 11.56 20.76
N ASN A 126 -9.32 12.49 21.45
CA ASN A 126 -9.14 13.93 21.26
C ASN A 126 -7.80 14.48 21.76
N LYS A 127 -7.09 13.74 22.63
CA LYS A 127 -5.73 14.12 23.09
C LYS A 127 -4.62 13.30 22.43
N LEU A 128 -4.96 12.25 21.69
CA LEU A 128 -3.98 11.37 21.08
C LEU A 128 -3.57 11.89 19.71
N LYS A 129 -2.26 12.04 19.51
CA LYS A 129 -1.71 12.39 18.21
C LYS A 129 -1.74 11.16 17.30
N THR A 130 -2.75 11.07 16.44
CA THR A 130 -2.90 10.04 15.42
C THR A 130 -3.62 10.62 14.20
N LEU A 131 -3.55 9.95 13.06
CA LEU A 131 -4.30 10.34 11.86
C LEU A 131 -5.80 10.07 12.07
N LYS A 132 -6.63 11.04 11.69
CA LYS A 132 -8.10 10.94 11.75
C LYS A 132 -8.71 10.50 10.41
N CYS A 133 -8.00 10.73 9.32
CA CYS A 133 -8.41 10.36 7.97
C CYS A 133 -8.16 8.87 7.66
N SER A 134 -8.87 8.34 6.67
CA SER A 134 -8.56 7.02 6.11
C SER A 134 -7.14 7.00 5.54
N THR A 135 -6.39 5.93 5.81
CA THR A 135 -4.97 5.84 5.44
C THR A 135 -4.67 4.49 4.79
N LEU A 136 -4.09 4.53 3.59
CA LEU A 136 -3.54 3.37 2.89
C LEU A 136 -2.02 3.43 2.95
N LEU A 137 -1.41 2.55 3.73
CA LEU A 137 0.03 2.34 3.74
C LEU A 137 0.42 1.38 2.62
N VAL A 138 1.44 1.72 1.84
CA VAL A 138 1.90 0.89 0.72
C VAL A 138 3.40 0.67 0.80
N VAL A 139 3.83 -0.58 0.62
CA VAL A 139 5.25 -0.95 0.55
C VAL A 139 5.44 -2.19 -0.33
N GLY A 140 6.51 -2.23 -1.11
CA GLY A 140 6.94 -3.46 -1.79
C GLY A 140 7.60 -4.42 -0.82
N ASP A 141 7.38 -5.73 -0.97
CA ASP A 141 7.97 -6.76 -0.10
C ASP A 141 9.51 -6.77 -0.08
N ASN A 142 10.15 -6.30 -1.15
CA ASN A 142 11.60 -6.17 -1.29
C ASN A 142 12.12 -4.73 -1.06
N SER A 143 11.26 -3.81 -0.61
CA SER A 143 11.61 -2.41 -0.36
C SER A 143 12.48 -2.24 0.90
N PRO A 144 13.46 -1.31 0.91
CA PRO A 144 14.20 -0.96 2.13
C PRO A 144 13.32 -0.34 3.22
N ALA A 145 12.09 0.09 2.89
CA ALA A 145 11.16 0.73 3.82
C ALA A 145 10.18 -0.22 4.53
N VAL A 146 10.24 -1.54 4.29
CA VAL A 146 9.28 -2.52 4.86
C VAL A 146 9.16 -2.39 6.38
N GLU A 147 10.28 -2.40 7.11
CA GLU A 147 10.29 -2.31 8.57
C GLU A 147 9.65 -1.01 9.06
N ALA A 148 9.98 0.11 8.41
CA ALA A 148 9.47 1.42 8.79
C ALA A 148 7.97 1.57 8.54
N VAL A 149 7.47 1.00 7.43
CA VAL A 149 6.03 1.02 7.10
C VAL A 149 5.24 0.10 8.03
N VAL A 150 5.77 -1.07 8.36
CA VAL A 150 5.16 -1.99 9.34
C VAL A 150 5.09 -1.34 10.73
N GLU A 151 6.16 -0.65 11.14
CA GLU A 151 6.17 0.13 12.38
C GLU A 151 5.18 1.32 12.33
N CYS A 152 5.04 1.98 11.19
CA CYS A 152 4.01 3.00 11.01
C CYS A 152 2.61 2.43 11.23
N ASN A 153 2.32 1.25 10.65
CA ASN A 153 1.04 0.55 10.83
C ASN A 153 0.78 0.20 12.30
N SER A 154 1.81 -0.25 13.02
CA SER A 154 1.72 -0.59 14.46
C SER A 154 1.27 0.60 15.33
N ARG A 155 1.58 1.82 14.89
CA ARG A 155 1.32 3.09 15.59
C ARG A 155 0.05 3.81 15.13
N LEU A 156 -0.61 3.36 14.06
CA LEU A 156 -1.85 3.96 13.55
C LEU A 156 -3.09 3.23 14.07
N ASP A 157 -4.24 3.89 13.93
CA ASP A 157 -5.54 3.32 14.27
C ASP A 157 -5.95 2.26 13.24
N PRO A 158 -6.16 1.00 13.64
CA PRO A 158 -6.50 -0.07 12.70
C PRO A 158 -7.89 0.10 12.06
N THR A 159 -8.78 0.94 12.62
CA THR A 159 -10.12 1.15 12.07
C THR A 159 -10.13 2.01 10.82
N ASN A 160 -9.13 2.88 10.65
CA ASN A 160 -9.02 3.79 9.51
C ASN A 160 -7.77 3.53 8.66
N THR A 161 -6.94 2.55 9.01
CA THR A 161 -5.66 2.27 8.34
C THR A 161 -5.63 0.89 7.71
N THR A 162 -5.21 0.81 6.45
CA THR A 162 -4.96 -0.44 5.73
C THR A 162 -3.49 -0.53 5.32
N LEU A 163 -2.86 -1.69 5.50
CA LEU A 163 -1.51 -1.96 5.02
C LEU A 163 -1.56 -2.85 3.77
N LEU A 164 -1.07 -2.32 2.66
CA LEU A 164 -0.86 -3.05 1.41
C LEU A 164 0.64 -3.34 1.24
N LYS A 165 1.01 -4.59 1.47
CA LYS A 165 2.34 -5.12 1.12
C LYS A 165 2.26 -5.75 -0.27
N MET A 166 2.94 -5.15 -1.24
CA MET A 166 2.89 -5.59 -2.63
C MET A 166 3.93 -6.67 -2.88
N ALA A 167 3.47 -7.87 -3.22
CA ALA A 167 4.32 -9.00 -3.56
C ALA A 167 5.10 -8.75 -4.86
N ASP A 168 6.33 -9.29 -4.94
CA ASP A 168 7.24 -9.18 -6.08
C ASP A 168 7.51 -7.72 -6.46
N CYS A 169 7.65 -6.85 -5.45
CA CYS A 169 7.78 -5.42 -5.65
C CYS A 169 8.87 -4.83 -4.78
N GLY A 170 9.73 -4.01 -5.38
CA GLY A 170 10.80 -3.31 -4.69
C GLY A 170 10.43 -1.89 -4.28
N GLY A 171 11.39 -0.99 -4.49
CA GLY A 171 11.40 0.37 -4.00
C GLY A 171 10.35 1.34 -4.55
N LEU A 172 9.84 1.09 -5.76
CA LEU A 172 8.94 2.01 -6.46
C LEU A 172 7.63 1.32 -6.90
N PRO A 173 6.72 0.98 -5.98
CA PRO A 173 5.49 0.27 -6.33
C PRO A 173 4.62 1.00 -7.37
N GLN A 174 4.62 2.33 -7.35
CA GLN A 174 3.91 3.18 -8.29
C GLN A 174 4.48 3.15 -9.73
N VAL A 175 5.72 2.68 -9.90
CA VAL A 175 6.37 2.56 -11.21
C VAL A 175 6.39 1.10 -11.67
N VAL A 176 6.71 0.17 -10.77
CA VAL A 176 6.89 -1.26 -11.09
C VAL A 176 5.55 -1.99 -11.21
N GLN A 177 4.57 -1.67 -10.37
CA GLN A 177 3.26 -2.34 -10.34
C GLN A 177 2.08 -1.33 -10.36
N PRO A 178 2.02 -0.41 -11.35
CA PRO A 178 1.02 0.65 -11.38
C PRO A 178 -0.41 0.12 -11.46
N GLY A 179 -0.65 -1.00 -12.14
CA GLY A 179 -1.98 -1.61 -12.25
C GLY A 179 -2.54 -2.09 -10.90
N LYS A 180 -1.71 -2.81 -10.12
CA LYS A 180 -2.09 -3.27 -8.78
C LYS A 180 -2.29 -2.10 -7.82
N LEU A 181 -1.42 -1.09 -7.88
CA LEU A 181 -1.55 0.12 -7.05
C LEU A 181 -2.80 0.93 -7.42
N ALA A 182 -3.11 1.08 -8.71
CA ALA A 182 -4.32 1.77 -9.17
C ALA A 182 -5.59 1.04 -8.74
N GLU A 183 -5.61 -0.28 -8.76
CA GLU A 183 -6.73 -1.07 -8.26
C GLU A 183 -6.91 -0.92 -6.74
N ALA A 184 -5.83 -0.95 -5.97
CA ALA A 184 -5.88 -0.68 -4.53
C ALA A 184 -6.37 0.73 -4.23
N PHE A 185 -5.90 1.73 -5.00
CA PHE A 185 -6.34 3.11 -4.85
C PHE A 185 -7.82 3.29 -5.17
N LYS A 186 -8.33 2.59 -6.20
CA LYS A 186 -9.76 2.56 -6.50
C LYS A 186 -10.57 2.03 -5.31
N TYR A 187 -10.15 0.92 -4.69
CA TYR A 187 -10.83 0.37 -3.51
C TYR A 187 -10.77 1.30 -2.30
N PHE A 188 -9.63 1.97 -2.11
CA PHE A 188 -9.48 2.97 -1.06
C PHE A 188 -10.47 4.12 -1.23
N LEU A 189 -10.60 4.67 -2.45
CA LEU A 189 -11.58 5.71 -2.76
C LEU A 189 -13.03 5.22 -2.56
N GLN A 190 -13.34 4.00 -2.99
CA GLN A 190 -14.66 3.39 -2.78
C GLN A 190 -14.99 3.21 -1.31
N GLY A 191 -14.03 2.82 -0.47
CA GLY A 191 -14.19 2.74 0.98
C GLY A 191 -14.51 4.08 1.64
N MET A 192 -14.07 5.19 1.02
CA MET A 192 -14.41 6.56 1.44
C MET A 192 -15.73 7.07 0.85
N GLY A 193 -16.43 6.28 0.02
CA GLY A 193 -17.67 6.66 -0.65
C GLY A 193 -17.50 7.38 -1.99
N TYR A 194 -16.26 7.50 -2.48
CA TYR A 194 -15.98 8.04 -3.81
C TYR A 194 -16.12 6.98 -4.89
N ILE A 195 -16.46 7.40 -6.11
CA ILE A 195 -16.48 6.55 -7.33
C ILE A 195 -17.19 5.17 -7.16
N PRO A 196 -18.39 5.08 -6.56
CA PRO A 196 -19.05 3.80 -6.28
C PRO A 196 -19.39 3.00 -7.55
N SER A 197 -19.65 3.69 -8.66
CA SER A 197 -19.99 3.07 -9.95
C SER A 197 -18.79 2.62 -10.77
N ALA A 198 -17.55 2.84 -10.29
CA ALA A 198 -16.36 2.36 -10.98
C ALA A 198 -16.33 0.82 -10.91
N SER A 199 -16.48 0.18 -12.07
CA SER A 199 -16.61 -1.28 -12.15
C SER A 199 -15.45 -2.00 -11.45
N MET A 200 -15.78 -3.05 -10.72
CA MET A 200 -14.81 -4.00 -10.18
C MET A 200 -14.19 -4.74 -11.37
N THR A 201 -12.89 -4.55 -11.61
CA THR A 201 -12.18 -5.08 -12.78
C THR A 201 -12.28 -6.61 -12.87
N ARG A 202 -12.39 -7.30 -11.72
CA ARG A 202 -12.60 -8.76 -11.65
C ARG A 202 -14.04 -9.20 -11.96
N LEU A 203 -15.06 -8.41 -11.61
CA LEU A 203 -16.47 -8.76 -11.87
C LEU A 203 -16.96 -8.41 -13.28
N ALA A 204 -16.26 -7.52 -14.00
CA ALA A 204 -16.58 -7.21 -15.39
C ALA A 204 -16.16 -8.32 -16.36
N ARG A 205 -15.04 -9.02 -16.11
CA ARG A 205 -14.57 -10.12 -16.96
C ARG A 205 -15.47 -11.35 -16.93
N SER A 206 -16.19 -11.60 -15.83
CA SER A 206 -17.08 -12.76 -15.72
C SER A 206 -18.37 -12.61 -16.54
N ARG A 207 -18.71 -11.42 -17.03
CA ARG A 207 -19.95 -11.17 -17.79
C ARG A 207 -19.82 -11.36 -19.31
N ILE A 208 -18.62 -11.56 -19.85
CA ILE A 208 -18.41 -11.68 -21.31
C ILE A 208 -18.56 -13.14 -21.82
N HIS A 209 -18.70 -14.14 -20.94
CA HIS A 209 -18.77 -15.56 -21.34
C HIS A 209 -20.16 -16.21 -21.42
N LEU A 210 -21.25 -15.44 -21.34
CA LEU A 210 -22.60 -16.00 -21.52
C LEU A 210 -23.31 -15.33 -22.70
N ALA A 211 -22.85 -15.65 -23.91
CA ALA A 211 -23.66 -15.53 -25.13
C ALA A 211 -24.23 -16.93 -25.44
N PRO A 212 -25.56 -17.11 -25.54
CA PRO A 212 -26.13 -18.40 -25.90
C PRO A 212 -25.99 -18.62 -27.42
N SER A 213 -25.29 -19.67 -27.81
CA SER A 213 -25.32 -20.20 -29.17
C SER A 213 -26.62 -21.00 -29.38
N ASN A 214 -27.47 -20.51 -30.27
CA ASN A 214 -28.55 -21.30 -30.89
C ASN A 214 -27.94 -22.27 -31.92
N ILE A 215 -28.36 -23.54 -31.87
CA ILE A 215 -28.35 -24.66 -32.86
C ILE A 215 -28.47 -25.92 -31.96
N GLY A 216 -29.31 -26.93 -32.13
CA GLY A 216 -30.29 -27.37 -33.11
C GLY A 216 -30.87 -28.69 -32.56
N SER A 217 -32.05 -29.08 -33.04
CA SER A 217 -32.85 -30.18 -32.54
C SER A 217 -32.18 -31.56 -32.67
N GLU A 218 -32.20 -32.38 -31.62
CA GLU A 218 -32.37 -33.84 -31.73
C GLU A 218 -32.76 -34.46 -30.36
N LYS A 219 -33.86 -35.21 -30.35
CA LYS A 219 -34.31 -36.05 -29.21
C LYS A 219 -33.56 -37.38 -29.28
N ILE A 220 -33.12 -37.94 -28.16
CA ILE A 220 -33.12 -39.40 -27.89
C ILE A 220 -32.99 -39.69 -26.37
N TYR A 221 -34.02 -40.38 -25.89
CA TYR A 221 -34.21 -41.37 -24.80
C TYR A 221 -33.38 -41.39 -23.50
N PHE A 222 -34.13 -41.37 -22.39
CA PHE A 222 -33.78 -41.80 -21.04
C PHE A 222 -33.30 -43.26 -20.96
N SER A 223 -32.35 -43.54 -20.07
CA SER A 223 -32.21 -44.83 -19.38
C SER A 223 -31.49 -44.64 -18.03
N GLN A 224 -32.17 -44.96 -16.93
CA GLN A 224 -31.55 -45.29 -15.62
C GLN A 224 -31.18 -46.78 -15.60
N PRO A 225 -30.19 -47.15 -14.77
CA PRO A 225 -30.46 -48.09 -13.66
C PRO A 225 -29.77 -47.59 -12.36
N VAL A 226 -30.42 -47.53 -11.18
CA VAL A 226 -30.90 -48.59 -10.26
C VAL A 226 -29.78 -49.38 -9.55
N THR A 227 -29.56 -48.95 -8.29
CA THR A 227 -29.23 -49.65 -7.01
C THR A 227 -28.04 -50.61 -6.88
N THR A 228 -27.27 -50.44 -5.79
CA THR A 228 -27.19 -51.41 -4.68
C THR A 228 -26.68 -50.73 -3.39
N ASP A 229 -27.29 -51.14 -2.27
CA ASP A 229 -27.12 -50.73 -0.87
C ASP A 229 -25.83 -51.22 -0.19
N GLU A 230 -25.44 -50.54 0.90
CA GLU A 230 -25.06 -51.08 2.25
C GLU A 230 -24.34 -49.95 3.04
N SER A 231 -25.04 -49.21 3.91
CA SER A 231 -25.15 -49.40 5.38
C SER A 231 -23.83 -49.29 6.16
N ASP A 232 -23.63 -48.22 6.93
CA ASP A 232 -23.64 -48.33 8.40
C ASP A 232 -23.74 -46.94 9.06
N GLY A 233 -24.44 -46.86 10.19
CA GLY A 233 -24.78 -45.62 10.89
C GLY A 233 -23.91 -45.32 12.11
N ALA A 234 -23.80 -44.04 12.45
CA ALA A 234 -23.71 -43.55 13.84
C ALA A 234 -23.93 -42.03 13.88
N GLN A 235 -24.91 -41.60 14.69
CA GLN A 235 -25.15 -40.20 15.07
C GLN A 235 -24.10 -39.74 16.07
N GLU A 236 -23.66 -38.48 15.99
CA GLU A 236 -23.60 -37.62 17.18
C GLU A 236 -23.38 -36.12 16.87
N ALA A 237 -24.15 -35.31 17.62
CA ALA A 237 -23.92 -33.96 18.14
C ALA A 237 -23.51 -32.78 17.21
N ARG A 238 -24.40 -31.79 17.21
CA ARG A 238 -24.14 -30.40 16.81
C ARG A 238 -23.39 -29.67 17.92
N GLU A 239 -22.25 -29.05 17.60
CA GLU A 239 -21.67 -27.96 18.39
C GLU A 239 -21.25 -26.80 17.48
N ALA A 240 -21.54 -25.58 17.93
CA ALA A 240 -21.28 -24.33 17.21
C ALA A 240 -19.82 -23.88 17.35
N PRO A 241 -19.18 -23.30 16.32
CA PRO A 241 -17.83 -22.77 16.49
C PRO A 241 -17.83 -21.31 16.97
N THR A 242 -17.06 -21.12 18.03
CA THR A 242 -16.65 -19.89 18.70
C THR A 242 -15.91 -18.93 17.75
N LEU A 243 -16.25 -17.63 17.83
CA LEU A 243 -15.63 -16.54 17.07
C LEU A 243 -14.14 -16.35 17.43
N LEU A 244 -13.25 -16.74 16.51
CA LEU A 244 -11.84 -16.41 16.55
C LEU A 244 -11.56 -15.14 15.73
N ASN A 245 -11.12 -14.11 16.45
CA ASN A 245 -10.77 -12.79 15.95
C ASN A 245 -9.58 -12.91 14.97
N THR A 246 -9.86 -12.83 13.67
CA THR A 246 -8.85 -12.98 12.63
C THR A 246 -8.42 -11.59 12.14
N GLN A 247 -7.14 -11.25 12.35
CA GLN A 247 -6.52 -10.09 11.70
C GLN A 247 -6.63 -10.25 10.18
N GLN A 248 -7.28 -9.31 9.50
CA GLN A 248 -7.36 -9.31 8.04
C GLN A 248 -6.03 -8.79 7.45
N THR A 249 -5.16 -9.72 7.11
CA THR A 249 -4.10 -9.51 6.12
C THR A 249 -4.66 -9.90 4.76
N MET A 250 -4.77 -8.96 3.83
CA MET A 250 -5.01 -9.30 2.42
C MET A 250 -3.66 -9.66 1.79
N GLU A 251 -3.43 -10.96 1.56
CA GLU A 251 -2.45 -11.43 0.59
C GLU A 251 -3.15 -11.62 -0.75
N VAL A 252 -2.57 -11.05 -1.80
CA VAL A 252 -3.04 -11.24 -3.18
C VAL A 252 -2.05 -12.18 -3.85
N SER A 253 -2.38 -13.47 -3.89
CA SER A 253 -1.64 -14.48 -4.66
C SER A 253 -2.17 -14.56 -6.10
N CYS A 254 -1.27 -14.97 -7.00
CA CYS A 254 -1.35 -15.01 -8.46
C CYS A 254 -2.62 -15.63 -9.06
#